data_AF-A0A376VW22-F1
#
_entry.id   AF-A0A376VW22-F1
#
_cell.length_a   1.000
_cell.length_b   1.000
_cell.length_c   1.000
_cell.angle_alpha   90.00
_cell.angle_beta   90.00
_cell.angle_gamma   90.00
#
_symmetry.space_group_name_H-M   'P 1'
#
loop_
_entity.id
_entity.type
_entity.pdbx_description
1 polymer ?
#
loop_
_entity_poly.entity_id
_entity_poly.type
_entity_poly.pdbx_seq_one_letter_code
_entity_poly.pdbx_strand_id
1 'polypeptide(L)' 'MQPASEGTGIIAGGAMRAVLEVAGVHNVLAKAYGSTNPINVVRATIDGLENMNSPEMVAAKRGKSVEEILGK' A
#
# COMPACT_ATOMS: atom_id res chain seq x y z
N MET A 1 -4.63 -0.62 -3.90
CA MET A 1 -3.39 -1.41 -3.80
C MET A 1 -3.67 -2.59 -2.91
N GLN A 2 -3.14 -3.76 -3.22
CA GLN A 2 -3.33 -4.98 -2.43
C GLN A 2 -1.97 -5.62 -2.14
N PRO A 3 -1.76 -6.16 -0.92
CA PRO A 3 -0.56 -6.93 -0.63
C PRO A 3 -0.51 -8.16 -1.55
N ALA A 4 0.69 -8.54 -1.96
CA ALA A 4 0.92 -9.70 -2.81
C ALA A 4 1.80 -10.72 -2.10
N SER A 5 1.69 -11.99 -2.52
CA SER A 5 2.55 -13.07 -2.02
C SER A 5 4.02 -12.81 -2.36
N GLU A 6 4.91 -13.43 -1.59
CA GLU A 6 6.35 -13.38 -1.84
C GLU A 6 6.68 -13.87 -3.27
N GLY A 7 7.59 -13.17 -3.94
CA GLY A 7 8.00 -13.47 -5.31
C GLY A 7 7.06 -12.92 -6.40
N THR A 8 5.95 -12.26 -6.05
CA THR A 8 5.04 -11.65 -7.05
C THR A 8 5.70 -10.46 -7.76
N GLY A 9 6.55 -9.71 -7.06
CA GLY A 9 7.09 -8.46 -7.57
C GLY A 9 6.04 -7.32 -7.57
N ILE A 10 6.38 -6.23 -8.25
CA ILE A 10 5.51 -5.05 -8.38
C ILE A 10 4.71 -5.16 -9.67
N ILE A 11 3.40 -5.40 -9.55
CA ILE A 11 2.47 -5.40 -10.69
C ILE A 11 1.62 -4.13 -10.59
N ALA A 12 2.06 -3.09 -11.29
CA ALA A 12 1.47 -1.76 -11.25
C ALA A 12 1.64 -1.00 -12.59
N GLY A 13 0.79 0.01 -12.83
CA GLY A 13 0.99 0.96 -13.93
C GLY A 13 2.26 1.80 -13.74
N GLY A 14 2.88 2.25 -14.83
CA GLY A 14 4.24 2.83 -14.80
C GLY A 14 4.46 3.97 -13.78
N ALA A 15 3.53 4.91 -13.68
CA ALA A 15 3.60 6.01 -12.71
C ALA A 15 3.58 5.52 -11.25
N MET A 16 2.69 4.57 -10.92
CA MET A 16 2.63 3.97 -9.57
C MET A 16 3.87 3.11 -9.31
N ARG A 17 4.32 2.35 -10.32
CA ARG A 17 5.47 1.44 -10.23
C ARG A 17 6.73 2.18 -9.82
N ALA A 18 7.02 3.32 -10.46
CA ALA A 18 8.19 4.14 -10.13
C ALA A 18 8.17 4.60 -8.66
N VAL A 19 7.01 5.00 -8.14
CA VAL A 19 6.85 5.39 -6.73
C VAL A 19 7.09 4.20 -5.80
N LEU A 20 6.46 3.05 -6.09
CA LEU A 20 6.55 1.84 -5.28
C LEU A 20 7.97 1.26 -5.24
N GLU A 21 8.70 1.31 -6.36
CA GLU A 21 10.10 0.88 -6.47
C GLU A 21 11.00 1.74 -5.57
N VAL A 22 10.88 3.07 -5.64
CA VAL A 22 11.69 3.99 -4.81
C VAL A 22 11.32 3.91 -3.33
N ALA A 23 10.05 3.62 -3.02
CA ALA A 23 9.59 3.38 -1.65
C ALA A 23 10.06 2.04 -1.06
N GLY A 24 10.71 1.17 -1.86
CA GLY A 24 11.20 -0.13 -1.41
C GLY A 24 10.13 -1.21 -1.31
N VAL A 25 8.98 -1.04 -1.97
CA VAL A 25 7.92 -2.06 -1.99
C VAL A 25 8.31 -3.19 -2.94
N HIS A 26 8.39 -4.42 -2.43
CA HIS A 26 8.81 -5.56 -3.24
C HIS A 26 7.64 -6.31 -3.89
N ASN A 27 6.53 -6.49 -3.18
CA ASN A 27 5.42 -7.35 -3.62
C ASN A 27 4.09 -6.60 -3.47
N VAL A 28 3.46 -6.24 -4.59
CA VAL A 28 2.20 -5.47 -4.60
C VAL A 28 1.44 -5.63 -5.90
N LEU A 29 0.11 -5.73 -5.79
CA LEU A 29 -0.82 -5.63 -6.91
C LEU A 29 -1.51 -4.26 -6.87
N ALA A 30 -1.41 -3.49 -7.94
CA ALA A 30 -2.00 -2.17 -8.03
C ALA A 30 -2.60 -1.87 -9.41
N LYS A 31 -3.80 -1.29 -9.40
CA LYS A 31 -4.50 -0.81 -10.59
C LYS A 31 -5.03 0.59 -10.33
N ALA A 32 -4.81 1.49 -11.27
CA ALA A 32 -5.47 2.79 -11.29
C ALA A 32 -6.87 2.63 -11.90
N TYR A 33 -7.89 3.12 -11.19
CA TYR A 33 -9.27 3.21 -11.66
C TYR A 33 -9.61 4.69 -11.90
N GLY A 34 -10.22 5.02 -13.04
CA GLY A 34 -10.50 6.40 -13.42
C GLY A 34 -9.37 7.05 -14.23
N SER A 35 -8.96 8.27 -13.85
CA SER A 35 -7.96 9.03 -14.59
C SER A 35 -6.60 8.33 -14.63
N THR A 36 -5.97 8.33 -15.79
CA THR A 36 -4.62 7.79 -16.02
C THR A 36 -3.55 8.87 -16.15
N ASN A 37 -3.86 10.13 -15.77
CA ASN A 37 -2.89 11.21 -15.77
C ASN A 37 -1.71 10.87 -14.82
N PRO A 38 -0.46 10.79 -15.29
CA PRO A 38 0.67 10.36 -14.47
C PRO A 38 0.88 11.17 -13.19
N ILE A 39 0.71 12.49 -13.23
CA ILE A 39 0.90 13.37 -12.06
C ILE A 39 -0.12 13.05 -10.97
N ASN A 40 -1.38 12.87 -11.37
CA ASN A 40 -2.45 12.55 -10.42
C ASN A 40 -2.30 11.13 -9.88
N VAL A 41 -1.87 10.18 -10.71
CA VAL A 41 -1.60 8.81 -10.29
C VAL A 41 -0.46 8.76 -9.27
N VAL A 42 0.63 9.52 -9.48
CA VAL A 42 1.71 9.63 -8.48
C VAL A 42 1.18 10.20 -7.16
N ARG A 43 0.46 11.32 -7.20
CA ARG A 43 -0.11 11.95 -6.00
C ARG A 43 -1.05 11.00 -5.25
N ALA A 44 -1.94 10.31 -5.96
CA ALA A 44 -2.85 9.33 -5.38
C ALA A 44 -2.11 8.12 -4.80
N THR A 45 -0.98 7.72 -5.39
CA THR A 45 -0.15 6.63 -4.85
C THR A 45 0.47 7.03 -3.51
N ILE A 46 1.02 8.24 -3.43
CA ILE A 46 1.62 8.79 -2.19
C ILE A 46 0.55 8.92 -1.10
N ASP A 47 -0.58 9.56 -1.40
CA ASP A 47 -1.70 9.70 -0.46
C ASP A 47 -2.20 8.33 0.04
N GLY A 48 -2.27 7.33 -0.84
CA GLY A 48 -2.64 5.97 -0.47
C GLY A 48 -1.65 5.28 0.47
N LEU A 49 -0.35 5.59 0.37
CA LEU A 49 0.68 5.07 1.28
C LEU A 49 0.65 5.79 2.63
N GLU A 50 0.44 7.11 2.65
CA GLU A 50 0.35 7.92 3.88
C GLU A 50 -0.84 7.53 4.75
N ASN A 51 -1.96 7.11 4.13
CA ASN A 51 -3.16 6.68 4.86
C ASN A 51 -3.12 5.20 5.31
N MET A 52 -2.02 4.48 5.06
CA MET A 52 -1.87 3.08 5.48
C MET A 52 -1.59 3.01 6.99
N ASN A 53 -2.23 2.07 7.69
CA ASN A 53 -2.06 1.89 9.13
C ASN A 53 -1.48 0.50 9.42
N SER A 54 -0.51 0.43 10.32
CA SER A 54 0.04 -0.84 10.78
C SER A 54 -0.86 -1.46 11.86
N PRO A 55 -0.89 -2.80 12.01
CA PRO A 55 -1.63 -3.47 13.08
C PRO A 55 -1.29 -2.94 14.47
N GLU A 56 -0.02 -2.61 14.72
CA GLU A 56 0.47 -2.09 16.00
C GLU A 56 -0.11 -0.70 16.30
N MET A 57 -0.14 0.19 15.29
CA MET A 57 -0.77 1.51 15.44
C MET A 57 -2.26 1.38 15.75
N VAL A 58 -2.96 0.47 15.08
CA VAL A 58 -4.39 0.23 15.31
C VAL A 58 -4.63 -0.36 16.70
N ALA A 59 -3.80 -1.30 17.13
CA ALA A 59 -3.85 -1.91 18.46
C ALA A 59 -3.66 -0.86 19.56
N ALA A 60 -2.61 -0.03 19.45
CA ALA A 60 -2.33 1.05 20.39
C ALA A 60 -3.48 2.07 20.46
N LYS A 61 -4.03 2.47 19.31
CA LYS A 61 -5.17 3.40 19.24
C LYS A 61 -6.44 2.84 19.88
N ARG A 62 -6.64 1.52 19.83
CA ARG A 62 -7.81 0.82 20.37
C ARG A 62 -7.61 0.28 21.79
N GLY A 63 -6.40 0.38 22.35
CA GLY A 63 -6.07 -0.19 23.66
C GLY A 63 -6.14 -1.71 23.72
N LYS A 64 -5.86 -2.39 22.60
CA LYS A 64 -5.90 -3.85 22.47
C LYS A 64 -4.51 -4.41 22.17
N SER A 65 -4.33 -5.71 22.34
CA SER A 65 -3.14 -6.40 21.84
C SER A 65 -3.16 -6.52 20.31
N VAL A 66 -1.99 -6.71 19.70
CA VAL A 66 -1.88 -6.91 18.25
C VAL A 66 -2.55 -8.23 17.82
N GLU A 67 -2.49 -9.25 18.67
CA GLU A 67 -3.13 -10.55 18.44
C GLU A 67 -4.66 -10.41 18.33
N GLU A 68 -5.27 -9.60 19.21
CA GLU A 68 -6.71 -9.29 19.17
C GLU A 68 -7.11 -8.53 17.90
N ILE A 69 -6.21 -7.71 17.33
CA ILE A 69 -6.47 -6.99 16.07
C ILE A 69 -6.34 -7.90 14.86
N LEU A 70 -5.39 -8.84 14.89
CA LEU A 70 -5.14 -9.80 13.81
C LEU A 70 -6.10 -11.00 13.84
N GLY A 71 -6.84 -11.20 14.95
CA GLY A 71 -7.81 -12.28 15.11
C GLY A 71 -7.17 -13.67 15.13
N LYS A 72 -5.93 -13.77 15.60
CA LYS A 72 -5.19 -15.02 15.78
C LYS A 72 -5.28 -15.52 17.22
#